data_AF-A0AAP8HTW9-F1
#
_entry.id   AF-A0AAP8HTW9-F1
#
_cell.length_a   1.000
_cell.length_b   1.000
_cell.length_c   1.000
_cell.angle_alpha   90.00
_cell.angle_beta   90.00
_cell.angle_gamma   90.00
#
_symmetry.space_group_name_H-M   'P 1'
#
loop_
_entity.id
_entity.type
_entity.pdbx_description
1 polymer ?
#
loop_
_entity_poly.entity_id
_entity_poly.type
_entity_poly.pdbx_seq_one_letter_code
_entity_poly.pdbx_strand_id
1 'polypeptide(L)'
;WDGAAQGMKCEDGEIPAELQGPAEEARQFMVETAAEASEELMEKYLGGEELAEAEIINALRTRTLATEIVPMYCGSAFKNKGVQAMLDGVIQLLPSPVDVPDVKG
;
A
#
# COMPACT_ATOMS: atom_id res chain seq x y z
N TRP A 1 -17.40 1.62 -5.74
CA TRP A 1 -18.30 0.80 -4.89
C TRP A 1 -19.75 1.13 -5.13
N ASP A 2 -20.50 0.14 -5.62
CA ASP A 2 -21.95 0.22 -5.73
C ASP A 2 -22.59 0.14 -4.32
N GLY A 3 -23.34 1.18 -3.96
CA GLY A 3 -24.02 1.27 -2.66
C GLY A 3 -25.14 0.25 -2.49
N ALA A 4 -25.77 -0.21 -3.58
CA ALA A 4 -26.78 -1.25 -3.55
C ALA A 4 -26.17 -2.64 -3.32
N ALA A 5 -24.93 -2.85 -3.78
CA ALA A 5 -24.20 -4.10 -3.63
C ALA A 5 -23.53 -4.28 -2.25
N GLN A 6 -23.75 -3.37 -1.29
CA GLN A 6 -23.16 -3.40 0.05
C GLN A 6 -21.63 -3.63 0.05
N GLY A 7 -20.93 -3.07 -0.95
CA GLY A 7 -19.48 -3.21 -1.08
C GLY A 7 -18.98 -4.50 -1.75
N MET A 8 -19.85 -5.42 -2.17
CA MET A 8 -19.45 -6.61 -2.95
C MET A 8 -19.04 -6.29 -4.38
N LYS A 9 -19.47 -5.14 -4.91
CA LYS A 9 -19.10 -4.68 -6.26
C LYS A 9 -18.33 -3.36 -6.17
N CYS A 10 -17.12 -3.36 -6.70
CA CYS A 10 -16.32 -2.19 -6.99
C CYS A 10 -15.89 -2.24 -8.45
N GLU A 11 -15.78 -1.08 -9.07
CA GLU A 11 -15.28 -0.91 -10.42
C GLU A 11 -14.10 0.05 -10.31
N ASP A 12 -13.01 -0.28 -10.99
CA ASP A 12 -11.89 0.62 -11.13
C ASP A 12 -12.25 1.70 -12.15
N GLY A 13 -11.79 2.91 -11.88
CA GLY A 13 -12.04 4.07 -12.73
C GLY A 13 -10.84 5.01 -12.70
N GLU A 14 -10.85 5.96 -13.62
CA GLU A 14 -9.82 7.00 -13.65
C GLU A 14 -9.90 7.88 -12.40
N ILE A 15 -8.74 8.36 -11.95
CA ILE A 15 -8.66 9.34 -10.87
C ILE A 15 -9.32 10.64 -11.36
N PRO A 16 -10.25 11.23 -10.58
CA PRO A 16 -10.85 12.51 -10.94
C PRO A 16 -9.78 13.58 -11.18
N ALA A 17 -9.94 14.41 -12.21
CA ALA A 17 -8.92 15.37 -12.66
C ALA A 17 -8.47 16.34 -11.56
N GLU A 18 -9.39 16.72 -10.65
CA GLU A 18 -9.12 17.57 -9.51
C GLU A 18 -8.28 16.91 -8.41
N LEU A 19 -8.23 15.56 -8.39
CA LEU A 19 -7.43 14.77 -7.46
C LEU A 19 -6.12 14.25 -8.07
N GLN A 20 -5.89 14.49 -9.36
CA GLN A 20 -4.70 14.00 -10.07
C GLN A 20 -3.40 14.46 -9.41
N GLY A 21 -3.27 15.77 -9.14
CA GLY A 21 -2.07 16.33 -8.48
C GLY A 21 -1.83 15.74 -7.08
N PRO A 22 -2.81 15.77 -6.16
CA PRO A 22 -2.69 15.11 -4.86
C PRO A 22 -2.37 13.60 -4.93
N ALA A 23 -2.92 12.89 -5.91
CA ALA A 23 -2.65 11.48 -6.10
C ALA A 23 -1.20 11.22 -6.57
N GLU A 24 -0.68 12.05 -7.46
CA GLU A 24 0.72 12.00 -7.91
C GLU A 24 1.69 12.30 -6.76
N GLU A 25 1.40 13.31 -5.94
CA GLU A 25 2.20 13.64 -4.74
C GLU A 25 2.21 12.49 -3.73
N ALA A 26 1.03 11.93 -3.42
CA ALA A 26 0.93 10.77 -2.52
C ALA A 26 1.64 9.53 -3.08
N ARG A 27 1.55 9.29 -4.40
CA ARG A 27 2.27 8.19 -5.05
C ARG A 27 3.77 8.41 -4.98
N GLN A 28 4.26 9.62 -5.23
CA GLN A 28 5.69 9.92 -5.15
C GLN A 28 6.23 9.69 -3.74
N PHE A 29 5.54 10.19 -2.71
CA PHE A 29 5.91 9.95 -1.31
C PHE A 29 5.94 8.46 -0.97
N MET A 30 4.95 7.69 -1.44
CA MET A 30 4.90 6.24 -1.23
C MET A 30 6.06 5.52 -1.92
N VAL A 31 6.39 5.88 -3.16
CA VAL A 31 7.48 5.27 -3.93
C VAL A 31 8.84 5.63 -3.34
N GLU A 32 9.04 6.87 -2.90
CA GLU A 32 10.24 7.30 -2.17
C GLU A 32 10.40 6.51 -0.86
N THR A 33 9.31 6.37 -0.10
CA THR A 33 9.29 5.55 1.13
C THR A 33 9.61 4.08 0.82
N ALA A 34 9.13 3.53 -0.30
CA ALA A 34 9.50 2.19 -0.72
C ALA A 34 10.98 2.07 -1.08
N ALA A 35 11.54 3.07 -1.77
CA ALA A 35 12.94 3.07 -2.21
C ALA A 35 13.93 3.01 -1.03
N GLU A 36 13.61 3.60 0.11
CA GLU A 36 14.43 3.54 1.34
C GLU A 36 14.59 2.14 1.93
N ALA A 37 13.83 1.13 1.47
CA ALA A 37 13.92 -0.23 1.98
C ALA A 37 15.26 -0.92 1.66
N SER A 38 15.97 -0.49 0.60
CA SER A 38 17.30 -1.01 0.26
C SER A 38 18.11 -0.03 -0.59
N GLU A 39 19.44 -0.19 -0.57
CA GLU A 39 20.35 0.61 -1.41
C GLU A 39 20.05 0.43 -2.91
N GLU A 40 19.75 -0.79 -3.36
CA GLU A 40 19.38 -1.08 -4.76
C GLU A 40 18.14 -0.31 -5.22
N LEU A 41 17.09 -0.28 -4.40
CA LEU A 41 15.85 0.43 -4.76
C LEU A 41 16.04 1.95 -4.73
N MET A 42 16.85 2.44 -3.79
CA MET A 42 17.22 3.86 -3.72
C MET A 42 18.03 4.29 -4.94
N GLU A 43 19.00 3.49 -5.39
CA GLU A 43 19.77 3.76 -6.61
C GLU A 43 18.88 3.83 -7.85
N LYS A 44 17.96 2.88 -8.03
CA LYS A 44 16.97 2.90 -9.13
C LYS A 44 16.11 4.17 -9.09
N TYR A 45 15.56 4.49 -7.92
CA TYR A 45 14.71 5.67 -7.74
C TYR A 45 15.47 6.98 -8.06
N LEU A 46 16.69 7.15 -7.54
CA LEU A 46 17.52 8.33 -7.80
C LEU A 46 18.04 8.39 -9.24
N GLY A 47 18.20 7.24 -9.89
CA GLY A 47 18.52 7.11 -11.31
C GLY A 47 17.36 7.47 -12.24
N GLY A 48 16.15 7.69 -11.70
CA GLY A 48 14.94 7.99 -12.46
C GLY A 48 14.29 6.75 -13.08
N GLU A 49 14.67 5.55 -12.64
CA GLU A 49 14.03 4.31 -13.06
C GLU A 49 12.71 4.12 -12.29
N GLU A 50 11.66 3.67 -12.99
CA GLU A 50 10.39 3.34 -12.35
C GLU A 50 10.51 1.99 -11.62
N LEU A 51 10.21 1.99 -10.33
CA LEU A 51 10.08 0.76 -9.55
C LEU A 51 8.82 0.00 -9.99
N ALA A 52 8.95 -1.30 -10.21
CA ALA A 52 7.81 -2.16 -10.51
C ALA A 52 6.86 -2.23 -9.30
N GLU A 53 5.57 -2.42 -9.54
CA GLU A 53 4.55 -2.52 -8.48
C GLU A 53 4.90 -3.60 -7.44
N ALA A 54 5.41 -4.76 -7.89
CA ALA A 54 5.84 -5.83 -7.00
C ALA A 54 7.05 -5.43 -6.14
N GLU A 55 7.99 -4.63 -6.65
CA GLU A 55 9.12 -4.11 -5.88
C GLU A 55 8.62 -3.15 -4.79
N ILE A 56 7.70 -2.25 -5.14
CA ILE A 56 7.09 -1.30 -4.21
C ILE A 56 6.36 -2.05 -3.08
N ILE A 57 5.51 -3.02 -3.41
CA ILE A 57 4.75 -3.78 -2.40
C ILE A 57 5.69 -4.55 -1.47
N ASN A 58 6.72 -5.21 -2.01
CA ASN A 58 7.68 -5.97 -1.20
C ASN A 58 8.51 -5.05 -0.28
N ALA A 59 8.92 -3.89 -0.77
CA ALA A 59 9.62 -2.89 0.02
C ALA A 59 8.77 -2.34 1.17
N LEU A 60 7.52 -1.95 0.87
CA LEU A 60 6.57 -1.49 1.89
C LEU A 60 6.26 -2.58 2.92
N ARG A 61 6.09 -3.84 2.50
CA ARG A 61 5.94 -4.99 3.42
C ARG A 61 7.15 -5.10 4.33
N THR A 62 8.37 -5.08 3.77
CA THR A 62 9.61 -5.22 4.53
C THR A 62 9.73 -4.18 5.63
N ARG A 63 9.47 -2.90 5.31
CA ARG A 63 9.49 -1.81 6.28
C ARG A 63 8.33 -1.87 7.28
N THR A 64 7.18 -2.38 6.87
CA THR A 64 6.02 -2.61 7.76
C THR A 64 6.34 -3.69 8.80
N LEU A 65 6.95 -4.81 8.37
CA LEU A 65 7.39 -5.90 9.26
C LEU A 65 8.49 -5.44 10.23
N ALA A 66 9.37 -4.56 9.77
CA ALA A 66 10.38 -3.91 10.60
C ALA A 66 9.82 -2.80 11.53
N THR A 67 8.52 -2.51 11.46
CA THR A 67 7.83 -1.45 12.22
C THR A 67 8.36 -0.04 11.96
N GLU A 68 9.00 0.18 10.81
CA GLU A 68 9.53 1.48 10.41
C GLU A 68 8.45 2.40 9.82
N ILE A 69 7.43 1.79 9.20
CA ILE A 69 6.31 2.50 8.59
C ILE A 69 4.99 1.87 9.01
N VAL A 70 3.91 2.65 8.90
CA VAL A 70 2.54 2.19 9.09
C VAL A 70 1.74 2.53 7.82
N PRO A 71 1.38 1.53 7.00
CA PRO A 71 0.57 1.76 5.80
C PRO A 71 -0.80 2.35 6.17
N MET A 72 -1.17 3.44 5.50
CA MET A 72 -2.42 4.16 5.77
C MET A 72 -3.43 3.90 4.65
N TYR A 73 -4.63 3.49 5.05
CA TYR A 73 -5.78 3.30 4.16
C TYR A 73 -6.93 4.21 4.57
N CYS A 74 -7.77 4.60 3.61
CA CYS A 74 -8.96 5.39 3.86
C CYS A 74 -10.24 4.63 3.43
N GLY A 75 -11.33 4.87 4.15
CA GLY A 75 -12.60 4.20 3.89
C GLY A 75 -13.66 4.54 4.92
N SER A 76 -14.85 4.00 4.72
CA SER A 76 -15.94 4.07 5.67
C SER A 76 -16.62 2.72 5.78
N ALA A 77 -16.40 2.05 6.92
CA ALA A 77 -17.06 0.78 7.22
C ALA A 77 -18.59 0.93 7.23
N PHE A 78 -19.10 2.03 7.82
CA PHE A 78 -20.54 2.30 7.85
C PHE A 78 -21.17 2.43 6.45
N LYS A 79 -20.42 2.93 5.46
CA LYS A 79 -20.88 3.07 4.07
C LYS A 79 -20.49 1.88 3.18
N ASN A 80 -19.82 0.87 3.72
CA ASN A 80 -19.28 -0.28 2.98
C ASN A 80 -18.36 0.11 1.81
N LYS A 81 -17.47 1.10 2.03
CA LYS A 81 -16.51 1.57 1.02
C LYS A 81 -15.09 1.52 1.58
N GLY A 82 -14.17 0.87 0.86
CA GLY A 82 -12.73 0.85 1.18
C GLY A 82 -12.27 -0.22 2.18
N VAL A 83 -13.19 -0.91 2.87
CA VAL A 83 -12.81 -2.00 3.79
C VAL A 83 -12.16 -3.16 3.05
N GLN A 84 -12.63 -3.44 1.83
CA GLN A 84 -12.11 -4.52 0.97
C GLN A 84 -10.64 -4.26 0.61
N ALA A 85 -10.31 -3.05 0.16
CA ALA A 85 -8.94 -2.66 -0.16
C ALA A 85 -8.02 -2.72 1.06
N MET A 86 -8.53 -2.37 2.26
CA MET A 86 -7.78 -2.54 3.50
C MET A 86 -7.51 -4.03 3.81
N LEU A 87 -8.46 -4.93 3.56
CA LEU A 87 -8.27 -6.38 3.73
C LEU A 87 -7.23 -6.95 2.74
N ASP A 88 -7.19 -6.47 1.50
CA ASP A 88 -6.12 -6.82 0.56
C ASP A 88 -4.75 -6.35 1.08
N GLY A 89 -4.71 -5.14 1.63
CA GLY A 89 -3.53 -4.59 2.30
C GLY A 89 -3.06 -5.42 3.50
N VAL A 90 -3.98 -5.97 4.30
CA VAL A 90 -3.65 -6.90 5.39
C VAL A 90 -2.89 -8.11 4.86
N ILE A 91 -3.35 -8.71 3.76
CA ILE A 91 -2.71 -9.88 3.16
C ILE A 91 -1.32 -9.50 2.61
N GLN A 92 -1.23 -8.36 1.93
CA GLN A 92 0.00 -7.93 1.26
C GLN A 92 1.08 -7.46 2.24
N LEU A 93 0.73 -6.75 3.31
CA LEU A 93 1.69 -5.96 4.10
C LEU A 93 1.87 -6.44 5.54
N LEU A 94 0.91 -7.17 6.13
CA LEU A 94 1.01 -7.61 7.53
C LEU A 94 1.70 -8.98 7.68
N PRO A 95 2.31 -9.24 8.85
CA PRO A 95 3.02 -10.50 9.10
C PRO A 95 2.09 -11.71 9.03
N SER A 96 2.63 -12.79 8.50
CA SER A 96 2.13 -14.14 8.72
C SER A 96 2.88 -14.78 9.91
N PRO A 97 2.39 -15.92 10.46
CA PRO A 97 3.07 -16.59 11.57
C PRO A 97 4.54 -16.96 11.30
N VAL A 98 4.93 -17.14 10.04
CA VAL A 98 6.33 -17.44 9.68
C VAL A 98 7.23 -16.21 9.67
N ASP A 99 6.65 -15.00 9.67
CA ASP A 99 7.37 -13.73 9.65
C ASP A 99 7.73 -13.24 11.06
N VAL A 100 7.24 -13.91 12.11
CA VAL A 100 7.39 -13.49 13.51
C VAL A 100 8.14 -14.56 14.29
N PRO A 101 9.10 -14.20 15.18
CA PRO A 101 9.77 -15.16 16.04
C PRO A 101 8.78 -15.92 16.94
N ASP A 102 9.12 -17.17 17.26
CA ASP A 102 8.32 -17.97 18.20
C ASP A 102 8.14 -17.26 19.55
N VAL A 103 6.90 -17.20 20.02
CA VAL A 103 6.57 -16.66 21.34
C VAL A 103 7.10 -17.62 22.40
N LYS A 104 8.11 -17.20 23.17
CA LYS A 104 8.58 -17.94 24.34
C LYS A 104 7.69 -17.60 25.54
N GLY A 105 6.92 -18.59 26.01
CA GLY A 105 6.14 -18.51 27.25
C GLY A 105 6.98 -18.71 28.50
#